data_AF-A0A7Z9KVP4-F1
#
_entry.id   AF-A0A7Z9KVP4-F1
#
_cell.length_a   1.000
_cell.length_b   1.000
_cell.length_c   1.000
_cell.angle_alpha   90.00
_cell.angle_beta   90.00
_cell.angle_gamma   90.00
#
_symmetry.space_group_name_H-M   'P 1'
#
loop_
_entity.id
_entity.type
_entity.pdbx_description
1 polymer ?
#
loop_
_entity_poly.entity_id
_entity_poly.type
_entity_poly.pdbx_seq_one_letter_code
_entity_poly.pdbx_strand_id
1 'polypeptide(L)'
;MRYRLVIIFAALFSLYGYFIHFWPTFHAANESIRLYFVQSVVEHGQAELDPVMDRYKTRNVDAAKKDGHYYLDKAPGLSLWVIPFYWVINKLGVSTDFVDLPLLYHLLHLFGVVFPALLGLWWVRGLVFSWTGNERGADAAVVVLGLATPFAVYATLFFGHAPAAALAIGSLFYLEKE
;
A
#
# COMPACT_ATOMS: atom_id res chain seq x y z
N MET A 1 28.59 4.15 -8.56
CA MET A 1 27.48 3.25 -8.95
C MET A 1 26.54 3.00 -7.78
N ARG A 2 26.99 2.37 -6.69
CA ARG A 2 26.16 2.04 -5.51
C ARG A 2 25.49 3.24 -4.82
N TYR A 3 26.20 4.37 -4.67
CA TYR A 3 25.65 5.56 -3.99
C TYR A 3 24.48 6.21 -4.73
N ARG A 4 24.50 6.27 -6.07
CA ARG A 4 23.42 6.86 -6.87
C ARG A 4 22.11 6.12 -6.65
N LEU A 5 22.17 4.78 -6.67
CA LEU A 5 20.99 3.95 -6.46
C LEU A 5 20.42 4.11 -5.06
N VAL A 6 21.29 4.14 -4.04
CA VAL A 6 20.88 4.42 -2.66
C VAL A 6 20.19 5.77 -2.55
N ILE A 7 20.74 6.81 -3.18
CA ILE A 7 20.14 8.16 -3.18
C ILE A 7 18.76 8.14 -3.85
N ILE A 8 18.63 7.51 -5.02
CA ILE A 8 17.34 7.40 -5.72
C ILE A 8 16.30 6.70 -4.83
N PHE A 9 16.62 5.53 -4.29
CA PHE A 9 15.68 4.76 -3.48
C PHE A 9 15.38 5.43 -2.14
N ALA A 10 16.35 6.09 -1.50
CA ALA A 10 16.12 6.86 -0.29
C ALA A 10 15.23 8.09 -0.54
N ALA A 11 15.41 8.76 -1.68
CA ALA A 11 14.55 9.88 -2.08
C ALA A 11 13.12 9.40 -2.36
N LEU A 12 12.95 8.29 -3.09
CA LEU A 12 11.63 7.71 -3.37
C LEU A 12 10.94 7.20 -2.11
N PHE A 13 11.67 6.51 -1.23
CA PHE A 13 11.16 6.08 0.07
C PHE A 13 10.69 7.27 0.90
N SER A 14 11.51 8.31 1.00
CA SER A 14 11.15 9.54 1.71
C SER A 14 9.92 10.20 1.10
N LEU A 15 9.85 10.30 -0.23
CA LEU A 15 8.73 10.92 -0.91
C LEU A 15 7.42 10.15 -0.68
N TYR A 16 7.44 8.84 -0.93
CA TYR A 16 6.26 7.99 -0.82
C TYR A 16 5.79 7.80 0.62
N GLY A 17 6.74 7.77 1.56
CA GLY A 17 6.46 7.67 2.99
C GLY A 17 5.99 9.00 3.59
N TYR A 18 6.55 10.13 3.17
CA TYR A 18 6.22 11.45 3.74
C TYR A 18 4.81 11.90 3.35
N PHE A 19 4.44 11.77 2.07
CA PHE A 19 3.11 12.17 1.60
C PHE A 19 2.09 11.07 1.89
N ILE A 20 1.49 11.13 3.07
CA ILE A 20 0.35 10.27 3.44
C ILE A 20 -0.97 11.02 3.27
N HIS A 21 -1.91 10.36 2.61
CA HIS A 21 -3.27 10.88 2.42
C HIS A 21 -4.18 10.35 3.53
N PHE A 22 -3.96 10.85 4.75
CA PHE A 22 -4.73 10.49 5.93
C PHE A 22 -5.24 11.75 6.62
N TRP A 23 -6.53 11.77 6.94
CA TRP A 23 -7.17 12.87 7.65
C TRP A 23 -7.87 12.29 8.89
N PRO A 24 -7.43 12.62 10.12
CA PRO A 24 -7.99 12.03 11.34
C PRO A 24 -9.50 12.25 11.51
N THR A 25 -10.00 13.36 10.96
CA THR A 25 -11.41 13.75 11.04
C THR A 25 -12.23 13.30 9.82
N PHE A 26 -11.59 12.71 8.80
CA PHE A 26 -12.24 12.34 7.56
C PHE A 26 -11.78 10.96 7.06
N HIS A 27 -12.72 10.02 7.07
CA HIS A 27 -12.51 8.67 6.60
C HIS A 27 -12.73 8.63 5.09
N ALA A 28 -11.66 8.88 4.31
CA ALA A 28 -11.72 8.77 2.86
C ALA A 28 -12.27 7.40 2.46
N ALA A 29 -13.34 7.38 1.67
CA ALA A 29 -14.17 6.19 1.46
C ALA A 29 -13.34 4.99 0.98
N ASN A 30 -12.45 5.23 0.02
CA ASN A 30 -11.68 4.18 -0.62
C ASN A 30 -10.58 3.61 0.31
N GLU A 31 -9.82 4.45 1.00
CA GLU A 31 -8.74 4.04 1.90
C GLU A 31 -9.29 3.39 3.18
N SER A 32 -10.28 4.05 3.80
CA SER A 32 -10.81 3.61 5.10
C SER A 32 -11.52 2.27 5.02
N ILE A 33 -12.22 1.94 3.93
CA ILE A 33 -12.89 0.64 3.80
C ILE A 33 -11.87 -0.52 3.83
N ARG A 34 -10.66 -0.31 3.30
CA ARG A 34 -9.59 -1.31 3.33
C ARG A 34 -9.08 -1.54 4.75
N LEU A 35 -8.96 -0.48 5.55
CA LEU A 35 -8.59 -0.58 6.95
C LEU A 35 -9.71 -1.20 7.79
N TYR A 36 -10.98 -0.85 7.53
CA TYR A 36 -12.11 -1.46 8.24
C TYR A 36 -12.16 -2.96 8.05
N PHE A 37 -11.86 -3.44 6.84
CA PHE A 37 -11.76 -4.88 6.60
C PHE A 37 -10.64 -5.51 7.43
N VAL A 38 -9.46 -4.88 7.51
CA VAL A 38 -8.34 -5.37 8.33
C VAL A 38 -8.76 -5.45 9.80
N GLN A 39 -9.40 -4.41 10.31
CA GLN A 39 -9.91 -4.35 11.69
C GLN A 39 -10.96 -5.42 11.95
N SER A 40 -11.91 -5.60 11.03
CA SER A 40 -12.97 -6.62 11.14
C SER A 40 -12.37 -8.02 11.21
N VAL A 41 -11.40 -8.32 10.34
CA VAL A 41 -10.74 -9.62 10.32
C VAL A 41 -9.88 -9.84 11.57
N VAL A 42 -9.06 -8.85 11.97
CA VAL A 42 -8.10 -9.03 13.08
C VAL A 42 -8.77 -8.98 14.45
N GLU A 43 -9.74 -8.09 14.65
CA GLU A 43 -10.36 -7.84 15.96
C GLU A 43 -11.63 -8.67 16.19
N HIS A 44 -12.37 -8.99 15.12
CA HIS A 44 -13.67 -9.67 15.22
C HIS A 44 -13.70 -11.03 14.52
N GLY A 45 -12.64 -11.40 13.79
CA GLY A 45 -12.55 -12.70 13.12
C GLY A 45 -13.54 -12.88 11.96
N GLN A 46 -13.99 -11.79 11.35
CA GLN A 46 -15.04 -11.81 10.32
C GLN A 46 -14.79 -10.82 9.18
N ALA A 47 -15.46 -11.05 8.04
CA ALA A 47 -15.40 -10.19 6.86
C ALA A 47 -16.45 -9.05 6.86
N GLU A 48 -17.47 -9.17 7.71
CA GLU A 48 -18.50 -8.16 7.90
C GLU A 48 -17.93 -6.93 8.60
N LEU A 49 -18.16 -5.76 8.00
CA LEU A 49 -17.61 -4.48 8.43
C LEU A 49 -18.46 -3.80 9.50
N ASP A 50 -19.64 -4.36 9.80
CA ASP A 50 -20.63 -3.80 10.71
C ASP A 50 -20.05 -3.39 12.07
N PRO A 51 -19.25 -4.22 12.79
CA PRO A 51 -18.71 -3.82 14.10
C PRO A 51 -17.80 -2.58 14.03
N VAL A 52 -17.04 -2.46 12.94
CA VAL A 52 -16.10 -1.36 12.74
C VAL A 52 -16.83 -0.11 12.29
N MET A 53 -17.80 -0.25 11.38
CA MET A 53 -18.64 0.86 10.94
C MET A 53 -19.48 1.44 12.08
N ASP A 54 -20.00 0.59 12.95
CA ASP A 54 -20.75 1.01 14.15
C ASP A 54 -19.85 1.70 15.16
N ARG A 55 -18.62 1.19 15.40
CA ARG A 55 -17.61 1.86 16.23
C ARG A 55 -17.34 3.29 15.76
N TYR A 56 -17.16 3.49 14.45
CA TYR A 56 -16.88 4.81 13.87
C TYR A 56 -18.12 5.62 13.52
N LYS A 57 -19.33 5.11 13.81
CA LYS A 57 -20.61 5.78 13.51
C LYS A 57 -20.69 6.27 12.06
N THR A 58 -20.22 5.43 11.14
CA THR A 58 -20.06 5.77 9.73
C THR A 58 -20.70 4.71 8.84
N ARG A 59 -21.08 5.13 7.64
CA ARG A 59 -21.54 4.26 6.56
C ARG A 59 -20.73 4.63 5.34
N ASN A 60 -19.61 3.93 5.17
CA ASN A 60 -18.70 4.18 4.08
C ASN A 60 -19.39 3.87 2.75
N VAL A 61 -19.38 4.82 1.83
CA VAL A 61 -20.05 4.72 0.52
C VAL A 61 -19.40 3.71 -0.42
N ASP A 62 -18.14 3.34 -0.17
CA ASP A 62 -17.35 2.35 -0.93
C ASP A 62 -17.48 0.93 -0.33
N ALA A 63 -18.61 0.64 0.33
CA ALA A 63 -18.92 -0.67 0.90
C ALA A 63 -19.96 -1.41 0.05
N ALA A 64 -19.73 -2.70 -0.16
CA ALA A 64 -20.75 -3.58 -0.70
C ALA A 64 -21.76 -3.93 0.40
N LYS A 65 -23.05 -4.10 0.04
CA LYS A 65 -24.09 -4.56 0.97
C LYS A 65 -24.70 -5.87 0.47
N LYS A 66 -24.75 -6.87 1.34
CA LYS A 66 -25.35 -8.18 1.05
C LYS A 66 -26.02 -8.73 2.31
N ASP A 67 -27.25 -9.21 2.17
CA ASP A 67 -28.03 -9.82 3.26
C ASP A 67 -28.14 -8.96 4.55
N GLY A 68 -28.11 -7.63 4.39
CA GLY A 68 -28.17 -6.69 5.51
C GLY A 68 -26.81 -6.22 6.03
N HIS A 69 -25.72 -6.93 5.71
CA HIS A 69 -24.37 -6.68 6.22
C HIS A 69 -23.49 -5.92 5.21
N TYR A 70 -22.46 -5.25 5.73
CA TYR A 70 -21.51 -4.47 4.94
C TYR A 70 -20.20 -5.22 4.71
N TYR A 71 -19.66 -5.13 3.50
CA TYR A 71 -18.46 -5.83 3.06
C TYR A 71 -17.52 -4.90 2.29
N LEU A 72 -16.26 -5.32 2.20
CA LEU A 72 -15.26 -4.65 1.37
C LEU A 72 -15.66 -4.76 -0.12
N ASP A 73 -15.87 -3.62 -0.81
CA ASP A 73 -16.11 -3.63 -2.28
C ASP A 73 -14.81 -3.72 -3.09
N LYS A 74 -13.67 -3.39 -2.49
CA LYS A 74 -12.37 -3.38 -3.17
C LYS A 74 -11.72 -4.75 -3.21
N ALA A 75 -10.83 -4.95 -4.20
CA ALA A 75 -9.98 -6.14 -4.22
C ALA A 75 -9.22 -6.28 -2.88
N PRO A 76 -9.28 -7.46 -2.23
CA PRO A 76 -8.84 -7.62 -0.84
C PRO A 76 -7.32 -7.71 -0.70
N GLY A 77 -6.56 -7.79 -1.81
CA GLY A 77 -5.13 -8.10 -1.79
C GLY A 77 -4.29 -7.21 -0.87
N LEU A 78 -4.46 -5.88 -0.95
CA LEU A 78 -3.76 -4.96 -0.04
C LEU A 78 -4.19 -5.19 1.41
N SER A 79 -5.50 -5.27 1.68
CA SER A 79 -6.01 -5.47 3.04
C SER A 79 -5.51 -6.77 3.65
N LEU A 80 -5.53 -7.87 2.90
CA LEU A 80 -5.00 -9.16 3.34
C LEU A 80 -3.50 -9.10 3.61
N TRP A 81 -2.74 -8.43 2.73
CA TRP A 81 -1.29 -8.24 2.89
C TRP A 81 -0.95 -7.52 4.20
N VAL A 82 -1.77 -6.54 4.61
CA VAL A 82 -1.47 -5.73 5.79
C VAL A 82 -1.94 -6.31 7.13
N ILE A 83 -2.75 -7.37 7.13
CA ILE A 83 -3.22 -8.06 8.35
C ILE A 83 -2.07 -8.42 9.32
N PRO A 84 -0.99 -9.10 8.91
CA PRO A 84 0.07 -9.46 9.85
C PRO A 84 0.76 -8.23 10.45
N PHE A 85 0.98 -7.16 9.66
CA PHE A 85 1.58 -5.93 10.16
C PHE A 85 0.65 -5.23 11.16
N TYR A 86 -0.65 -5.13 10.83
CA TYR A 86 -1.66 -4.59 11.75
C TYR A 86 -1.66 -5.34 13.07
N TRP A 87 -1.69 -6.68 13.03
CA TRP A 87 -1.69 -7.52 14.22
C TRP A 87 -0.45 -7.28 15.09
N VAL A 88 0.75 -7.24 14.49
CA VAL A 88 1.99 -6.94 15.23
C VAL A 88 1.94 -5.54 15.84
N ILE A 89 1.56 -4.52 15.07
CA ILE A 89 1.52 -3.13 15.53
C ILE A 89 0.53 -2.95 16.70
N ASN A 90 -0.65 -3.59 16.61
CA ASN A 90 -1.63 -3.63 17.71
C ASN A 90 -1.05 -4.32 18.97
N LYS A 91 -0.34 -5.45 18.81
CA LYS A 91 0.32 -6.14 19.93
C LYS A 91 1.42 -5.32 20.60
N LEU A 92 2.03 -4.39 19.88
CA LEU A 92 3.01 -3.44 20.42
C LEU A 92 2.36 -2.24 21.15
N GLY A 93 1.02 -2.21 21.26
CA GLY A 93 0.29 -1.19 22.01
C GLY A 93 0.07 0.13 21.26
N VAL A 94 0.30 0.16 19.94
CA VAL A 94 -0.05 1.32 19.12
C VAL A 94 -1.58 1.38 18.98
N SER A 95 -2.17 2.55 19.23
CA SER A 95 -3.62 2.74 19.13
C SER A 95 -4.14 2.32 17.75
N THR A 96 -5.23 1.56 17.77
CA THR A 96 -5.93 1.08 16.58
C THR A 96 -7.21 1.85 16.27
N ASP A 97 -7.53 2.88 17.06
CA ASP A 97 -8.70 3.72 16.83
C ASP A 97 -8.39 4.86 15.87
N PHE A 98 -9.29 5.11 14.90
CA PHE A 98 -9.04 6.00 13.76
C PHE A 98 -8.69 7.44 14.15
N VAL A 99 -9.17 7.86 15.32
CA VAL A 99 -8.94 9.20 15.88
C VAL A 99 -7.49 9.39 16.36
N ASP A 100 -6.82 8.32 16.79
CA ASP A 100 -5.44 8.31 17.33
C ASP A 100 -4.43 7.64 16.38
N LEU A 101 -4.85 7.40 15.13
CA LEU A 101 -4.25 6.46 14.19
C LEU A 101 -3.17 6.97 13.21
N PRO A 102 -2.65 8.22 13.21
CA PRO A 102 -1.64 8.62 12.22
C PRO A 102 -0.45 7.65 12.16
N LEU A 103 0.00 7.14 13.32
CA LEU A 103 1.13 6.21 13.37
C LEU A 103 0.81 4.84 12.76
N LEU A 104 -0.26 4.16 13.18
CA LEU A 104 -0.57 2.83 12.63
C LEU A 104 -0.91 2.95 11.13
N TYR A 105 -1.69 3.95 10.70
CA TYR A 105 -1.94 4.15 9.26
C TYR A 105 -0.63 4.36 8.48
N HIS A 106 0.28 5.20 8.99
CA HIS A 106 1.57 5.44 8.35
C HIS A 106 2.42 4.16 8.28
N LEU A 107 2.49 3.37 9.35
CA LEU A 107 3.22 2.10 9.35
C LEU A 107 2.61 1.11 8.35
N LEU A 108 1.28 0.96 8.30
CA LEU A 108 0.63 0.12 7.31
C LEU A 108 0.86 0.62 5.90
N HIS A 109 0.89 1.92 5.66
CA HIS A 109 1.22 2.51 4.36
C HIS A 109 2.66 2.17 3.95
N LEU A 110 3.63 2.32 4.86
CA LEU A 110 5.03 1.98 4.61
C LEU A 110 5.20 0.50 4.22
N PHE A 111 4.61 -0.42 4.97
CA PHE A 111 4.75 -1.86 4.69
C PHE A 111 3.80 -2.37 3.58
N GLY A 112 2.62 -1.78 3.49
CA GLY A 112 1.54 -2.21 2.60
C GLY A 112 1.65 -1.66 1.18
N VAL A 113 2.23 -0.47 1.02
CA VAL A 113 2.26 0.25 -0.27
C VAL A 113 3.68 0.67 -0.65
N VAL A 114 4.38 1.40 0.22
CA VAL A 114 5.70 1.97 -0.13
C VAL A 114 6.72 0.87 -0.38
N PHE A 115 6.80 -0.12 0.51
CA PHE A 115 7.73 -1.24 0.35
C PHE A 115 7.49 -2.04 -0.94
N PRO A 116 6.25 -2.52 -1.24
CA PRO A 116 5.97 -3.17 -2.52
C PRO A 116 6.26 -2.27 -3.73
N ALA A 117 5.92 -0.98 -3.68
CA ALA A 117 6.17 -0.05 -4.77
C ALA A 117 7.67 0.07 -5.09
N LEU A 118 8.51 0.23 -4.05
CA LEU A 118 9.97 0.27 -4.22
C LEU A 118 10.52 -1.06 -4.74
N LEU A 119 9.99 -2.19 -4.26
CA LEU A 119 10.38 -3.50 -4.78
C LEU A 119 10.02 -3.66 -6.27
N GLY A 120 8.85 -3.16 -6.68
CA GLY A 120 8.46 -3.05 -8.08
C GLY A 120 9.45 -2.25 -8.92
N LEU A 121 9.85 -1.06 -8.45
CA LEU A 121 10.85 -0.24 -9.13
C LEU A 121 12.23 -0.93 -9.19
N TRP A 122 12.61 -1.67 -8.15
CA TRP A 122 13.83 -2.49 -8.17
C TRP A 122 13.80 -3.54 -9.28
N TRP A 123 12.66 -4.23 -9.46
CA TRP A 123 12.49 -5.18 -10.56
C TRP A 123 12.47 -4.51 -11.93
N VAL A 124 11.84 -3.34 -12.10
CA VAL A 124 11.92 -2.56 -13.35
C VAL A 124 13.36 -2.23 -13.70
N ARG A 125 14.15 -1.79 -12.71
CA ARG A 125 15.57 -1.53 -12.92
C ARG A 125 16.29 -2.78 -13.43
N GLY A 126 16.02 -3.93 -12.81
CA GLY A 126 16.58 -5.22 -13.19
C GLY A 126 16.24 -5.59 -14.63
N LEU A 127 14.96 -5.48 -15.02
CA LEU A 127 14.48 -5.73 -16.38
C LEU A 127 15.18 -4.83 -17.39
N VAL A 128 15.14 -3.51 -17.19
CA VAL A 128 15.74 -2.56 -18.14
C VAL A 128 17.25 -2.77 -18.27
N PHE A 129 17.93 -3.09 -17.17
CA PHE A 129 19.35 -3.43 -17.23
C PHE A 129 19.58 -4.74 -18.00
N SER A 130 18.77 -5.78 -17.78
CA SER A 130 18.91 -7.06 -18.48
C SER A 130 18.72 -6.93 -19.99
N TRP A 131 17.82 -6.06 -20.44
CA TRP A 131 17.55 -5.84 -21.86
C TRP A 131 18.56 -4.92 -22.55
N THR A 132 19.16 -3.97 -21.82
CA THR A 132 19.95 -2.89 -22.44
C THR A 132 21.43 -2.90 -22.08
N GLY A 133 21.83 -3.57 -20.99
CA GLY A 133 23.16 -3.46 -20.39
C GLY A 133 23.50 -2.04 -19.87
N ASN A 134 22.57 -1.08 -19.91
CA ASN A 134 22.83 0.32 -19.60
C ASN A 134 22.33 0.69 -18.20
N GLU A 135 23.25 0.82 -17.25
CA GLU A 135 22.91 1.18 -15.87
C GLU A 135 22.24 2.55 -15.73
N ARG A 136 22.66 3.54 -16.53
CA ARG A 136 22.05 4.88 -16.46
C ARG A 136 20.64 4.86 -17.01
N GLY A 137 20.41 4.08 -18.08
CA GLY A 137 19.08 3.84 -18.62
C GLY A 137 18.15 3.14 -17.61
N ALA A 138 18.66 2.11 -16.92
CA ALA A 138 17.92 1.42 -15.88
C ALA A 138 17.58 2.33 -14.68
N ASP A 139 18.53 3.15 -14.22
CA ASP A 139 18.28 4.13 -13.16
C ASP A 139 17.29 5.22 -13.62
N ALA A 140 17.38 5.67 -14.87
CA ALA A 140 16.44 6.62 -15.44
C ALA A 140 15.02 6.04 -15.52
N ALA A 141 14.88 4.75 -15.86
CA ALA A 141 13.57 4.09 -15.89
C ALA A 141 12.90 4.08 -14.50
N VAL A 142 13.68 3.83 -13.43
CA VAL A 142 13.19 3.92 -12.04
C VAL A 142 12.67 5.32 -11.73
N VAL A 143 13.44 6.35 -12.09
CA VAL A 143 13.07 7.75 -11.83
C VAL A 143 11.84 8.16 -12.64
N VAL A 144 11.80 7.84 -13.94
CA VAL A 144 10.68 8.19 -14.82
C VAL A 144 9.42 7.48 -14.37
N LEU A 145 9.45 6.17 -14.14
CA LEU A 145 8.28 5.45 -13.64
C LEU A 145 7.87 5.97 -12.26
N GLY A 146 8.84 6.13 -11.36
CA GLY A 146 8.60 6.49 -9.97
C GLY A 146 8.18 7.93 -9.72
N LEU A 147 8.42 8.87 -10.64
CA LEU A 147 8.12 10.30 -10.44
C LEU A 147 7.32 10.94 -11.58
N ALA A 148 7.45 10.45 -12.81
CA ALA A 148 6.85 11.05 -14.00
C ALA A 148 5.64 10.25 -14.53
N THR A 149 5.06 9.39 -13.70
CA THR A 149 3.83 8.65 -14.02
C THR A 149 2.88 8.61 -12.82
N PRO A 150 1.60 8.23 -13.00
CA PRO A 150 0.67 8.01 -11.90
C PRO A 150 1.12 6.97 -10.86
N PHE A 151 2.15 6.16 -11.15
CA PHE A 151 2.72 5.23 -10.16
C PHE A 151 3.12 5.96 -8.87
N ALA A 152 3.71 7.16 -8.98
CA ALA A 152 4.09 7.97 -7.82
C ALA A 152 2.90 8.29 -6.92
N VAL A 153 1.78 8.69 -7.52
CA VAL A 153 0.54 9.02 -6.82
C VAL A 153 0.01 7.77 -6.12
N TYR A 154 -0.08 6.65 -6.81
CA TYR A 154 -0.55 5.40 -6.22
C TYR A 154 0.39 4.80 -5.17
N ALA A 155 1.68 5.16 -5.18
CA ALA A 155 2.63 4.80 -4.13
C ALA A 155 2.47 5.64 -2.84
N THR A 156 1.69 6.73 -2.89
CA THR A 156 1.37 7.61 -1.73
C THR A 156 -0.05 7.42 -1.19
N LEU A 157 -0.86 6.60 -1.84
CA LEU A 157 -2.25 6.31 -1.45
C LEU A 157 -2.33 4.89 -0.88
N PHE A 158 -3.18 4.67 0.12
CA PHE A 158 -3.40 3.34 0.71
C PHE A 158 -4.30 2.47 -0.18
N PHE A 159 -3.87 2.29 -1.43
CA PHE A 159 -4.58 1.58 -2.50
C PHE A 159 -3.78 0.37 -2.99
N GLY A 160 -4.49 -0.62 -3.53
CA GLY A 160 -3.88 -1.82 -4.10
C GLY A 160 -3.15 -1.62 -5.43
N HIS A 161 -3.19 -0.43 -6.05
CA HIS A 161 -2.65 -0.19 -7.39
C HIS A 161 -1.13 -0.39 -7.48
N ALA A 162 -0.35 0.30 -6.63
CA ALA A 162 1.10 0.18 -6.66
C ALA A 162 1.60 -1.23 -6.24
N PRO A 163 1.04 -1.87 -5.19
CA PRO A 163 1.36 -3.28 -4.90
C PRO A 163 1.00 -4.24 -6.04
N ALA A 164 -0.16 -4.09 -6.68
CA ALA A 164 -0.55 -4.94 -7.80
C ALA A 164 0.39 -4.75 -9.00
N ALA A 165 0.74 -3.50 -9.33
CA ALA A 165 1.72 -3.21 -10.38
C ALA A 165 3.09 -3.82 -10.05
N ALA A 166 3.55 -3.70 -8.81
CA ALA A 166 4.81 -4.31 -8.37
C ALA A 166 4.80 -5.83 -8.54
N LEU A 167 3.73 -6.52 -8.15
CA LEU A 167 3.60 -7.97 -8.33
C LEU A 167 3.57 -8.37 -9.82
N ALA A 168 2.86 -7.61 -10.67
CA ALA A 168 2.85 -7.85 -12.11
C ALA A 168 4.25 -7.68 -12.73
N ILE A 169 4.98 -6.64 -12.35
CA ILE A 169 6.37 -6.39 -12.78
C ILE A 169 7.29 -7.50 -12.26
N GLY A 170 7.13 -7.91 -11.00
CA GLY A 170 7.91 -8.99 -10.39
C GLY A 170 7.72 -10.32 -11.10
N SER A 171 6.48 -10.62 -11.50
CA SER A 171 6.16 -11.78 -12.33
C SER A 171 6.90 -11.74 -13.67
N LEU A 172 6.84 -10.61 -14.39
CA LEU A 172 7.58 -10.44 -15.65
C LEU A 172 9.10 -10.57 -15.45
N PHE A 173 9.65 -9.95 -14.41
CA PHE A 173 11.07 -10.05 -14.08
C PHE A 173 11.52 -11.48 -13.77
N TYR A 174 10.65 -12.27 -13.16
CA TYR A 174 10.92 -13.68 -12.91
C TYR A 174 10.89 -14.49 -14.20
N LEU A 175 9.89 -14.29 -15.06
CA LEU A 175 9.76 -14.98 -16.35
C LEU A 175 10.90 -14.68 -17.33
N GLU A 176 11.43 -13.46 -17.33
CA GLU A 176 12.56 -13.07 -18.19
C GLU A 176 13.93 -13.61 -17.71
N LYS A 177 13.98 -14.20 -16.51
CA LYS A 177 15.20 -14.80 -15.96
C LYS A 177 15.30 -16.30 -16.20
N GLU A 178 14.20 -16.95 -16.57
CA GLU A 178 14.16 -18.36 -16.99
C GLU A 178 14.55 -18.48 -18.48
#